data_AF-A0A5C4XH85-F1
#
_entry.id   AF-A0A5C4XH85-F1
#
_cell.length_a   1.000
_cell.length_b   1.000
_cell.length_c   1.000
_cell.angle_alpha   90.00
_cell.angle_beta   90.00
_cell.angle_gamma   90.00
#
_symmetry.space_group_name_H-M   'P 1'
#
loop_
_entity.id
_entity.type
_entity.pdbx_description
1 polymer ?
#
loop_
_entity_poly.entity_id
_entity_poly.type
_entity_poly.pdbx_seq_one_letter_code
_entity_poly.pdbx_strand_id
1 'polypeptide(L)'
;MKTVLSFDELVGNVLAEARDITPRKTIEFGVIHGFCRDFAEDQAPGYIDLLSRVEGLQALVPALERRPDLVLPATPEKALWYFVRDSY
;
A
#
# COMPACT_ATOMS: atom_id res chain seq x y z
N MET A 1 -1.70 17.81 17.34
CA MET A 1 -2.71 17.66 16.26
C MET A 1 -2.23 16.51 15.39
N LYS A 2 -2.80 15.31 15.48
CA LYS A 2 -2.40 14.21 14.59
C LYS A 2 -2.92 14.58 13.20
N THR A 3 -2.02 14.86 12.26
CA THR A 3 -2.39 15.05 10.86
C THR A 3 -3.00 13.73 10.39
N VAL A 4 -4.31 13.71 10.11
CA VAL A 4 -4.96 12.53 9.57
C VAL A 4 -4.48 12.40 8.13
N LEU A 5 -3.72 11.33 7.85
CA LEU A 5 -3.26 11.06 6.48
C LEU A 5 -4.46 10.78 5.59
N SER A 6 -4.39 11.24 4.34
CA SER A 6 -5.27 10.73 3.29
C SER A 6 -4.96 9.26 2.99
N PHE A 7 -5.92 8.55 2.38
CA PHE A 7 -5.72 7.15 1.98
C PHE A 7 -4.50 6.96 1.08
N ASP A 8 -4.30 7.89 0.15
CA ASP A 8 -3.21 7.88 -0.79
C ASP A 8 -1.84 8.09 -0.10
N GLU A 9 -1.77 8.96 0.91
CA GLU A 9 -0.56 9.14 1.73
C GLU A 9 -0.28 7.92 2.61
N LEU A 10 -1.31 7.33 3.22
CA LEU A 10 -1.20 6.08 3.97
C LEU A 10 -0.59 4.96 3.12
N VAL A 11 -1.14 4.73 1.92
CA VAL A 11 -0.64 3.71 0.99
C VAL A 11 0.79 4.02 0.56
N GLY A 12 1.11 5.29 0.29
CA GLY A 12 2.47 5.72 -0.06
C GLY A 12 3.48 5.40 1.05
N ASN A 13 3.16 5.72 2.30
CA ASN A 13 4.01 5.45 3.45
C ASN A 13 4.23 3.95 3.64
N VAL A 14 3.17 3.15 3.55
CA VAL A 14 3.24 1.68 3.64
C VAL A 14 4.15 1.10 2.56
N LEU A 15 4.02 1.55 1.31
CA LEU A 15 4.83 1.05 0.21
C LEU A 15 6.31 1.41 0.38
N ALA A 16 6.60 2.66 0.76
CA ALA A 16 7.97 3.11 1.00
C ALA A 16 8.61 2.32 2.14
N GLU A 17 7.92 2.19 3.28
CA GLU A 17 8.44 1.46 4.43
C GLU A 17 8.61 -0.03 4.11
N ALA A 18 7.60 -0.69 3.54
CA ALA A 18 7.68 -2.09 3.15
C ALA A 18 8.84 -2.35 2.18
N ARG A 19 9.06 -1.46 1.20
CA ARG A 19 10.20 -1.52 0.27
C ARG A 19 11.52 -1.40 1.02
N ASP A 20 11.65 -0.43 1.91
CA ASP A 20 12.92 -0.08 2.52
C ASP A 20 13.37 -1.11 3.58
N ILE A 21 12.42 -1.77 4.26
CA ILE A 21 12.73 -2.76 5.31
C ILE A 21 12.92 -4.18 4.79
N THR A 22 12.47 -4.49 3.56
CA THR A 22 12.55 -5.84 2.99
C THR A 22 13.58 -5.91 1.86
N PRO A 23 14.35 -7.01 1.72
CA PRO A 23 15.15 -7.24 0.52
C PRO A 23 14.32 -7.83 -0.64
N ARG A 24 13.04 -8.17 -0.41
CA ARG A 24 12.18 -8.74 -1.46
C ARG A 24 11.99 -7.75 -2.61
N LYS A 25 11.92 -8.30 -3.82
CA LYS A 25 11.63 -7.56 -5.05
C LYS A 25 10.13 -7.37 -5.28
N THR A 26 9.31 -8.20 -4.65
CA THR A 26 7.87 -8.22 -4.84
C THR A 26 7.13 -8.24 -3.52
N ILE A 27 5.87 -7.79 -3.55
CA ILE A 27 4.93 -7.86 -2.45
C ILE A 27 3.55 -8.27 -2.98
N GLU A 28 2.86 -9.09 -2.22
CA GLU A 28 1.51 -9.56 -2.54
C GLU A 28 0.48 -8.49 -2.20
N PHE A 29 -0.55 -8.36 -3.03
CA PHE A 29 -1.61 -7.38 -2.85
C PHE A 29 -2.31 -7.48 -1.49
N GLY A 30 -2.59 -8.70 -1.02
CA GLY A 30 -3.18 -8.95 0.29
C GLY A 30 -2.27 -8.51 1.46
N VAL A 31 -0.94 -8.59 1.28
CA VAL A 31 0.03 -8.12 2.29
C VAL A 31 0.05 -6.59 2.34
N ILE A 32 0.04 -5.91 1.18
CA ILE A 32 -0.07 -4.44 1.14
C ILE A 32 -1.34 -3.98 1.87
N HIS A 33 -2.46 -4.65 1.61
CA HIS A 33 -3.73 -4.33 2.27
C HIS A 33 -3.67 -4.54 3.79
N GLY A 34 -3.07 -5.65 4.24
CA GLY A 34 -2.82 -5.90 5.67
C GLY A 34 -2.03 -4.77 6.33
N PHE A 35 -0.91 -4.36 5.73
CA PHE A 35 -0.12 -3.24 6.25
C PHE A 35 -0.88 -1.91 6.24
N CYS A 36 -1.69 -1.63 5.21
CA CYS A 36 -2.53 -0.43 5.20
C CYS A 36 -3.51 -0.43 6.37
N ARG A 37 -4.11 -1.58 6.69
CA ARG A 37 -5.01 -1.71 7.84
C ARG A 37 -4.27 -1.49 9.16
N ASP A 38 -3.11 -2.12 9.34
CA ASP A 38 -2.32 -1.99 10.57
C ASP A 38 -1.86 -0.54 10.78
N PHE A 39 -1.35 0.12 9.74
CA PHE A 39 -0.92 1.53 9.81
C PHE A 39 -2.07 2.50 10.03
N ALA A 40 -3.26 2.18 9.51
CA ALA A 40 -4.43 3.01 9.69
C ALA A 40 -4.84 3.11 11.17
N GLU A 41 -4.58 2.10 12.00
CA GLU A 41 -4.96 2.11 13.43
C GLU A 41 -4.33 3.31 14.16
N ASP A 42 -3.10 3.66 13.80
CA ASP A 42 -2.36 4.74 14.44
C ASP A 42 -2.41 6.07 13.70
N GLN A 43 -2.37 6.02 12.36
CA GLN A 43 -2.12 7.19 11.51
C GLN A 43 -3.37 7.70 10.76
N ALA A 44 -4.33 6.83 10.47
CA ALA A 44 -5.56 7.22 9.79
C ALA A 44 -6.78 6.36 10.20
N PRO A 45 -7.23 6.44 11.47
CA PRO A 45 -8.25 5.52 12.00
C PRO A 45 -9.58 5.56 11.25
N GLY A 46 -9.87 6.67 10.57
CA GLY A 46 -11.05 6.85 9.74
C GLY A 46 -11.16 5.87 8.56
N TYR A 47 -10.06 5.21 8.15
CA TYR A 47 -10.07 4.22 7.07
C TYR A 47 -10.19 2.77 7.54
N ILE A 48 -10.21 2.49 8.85
CA ILE A 48 -10.27 1.11 9.38
C ILE A 48 -11.53 0.38 8.92
N ASP A 49 -12.69 1.04 8.94
CA ASP A 49 -13.95 0.44 8.49
C ASP A 49 -13.91 0.10 6.99
N LEU A 50 -13.35 1.00 6.16
CA LEU A 50 -13.15 0.74 4.73
C LEU A 50 -12.19 -0.45 4.49
N LEU A 51 -11.03 -0.43 5.17
CA LEU A 51 -9.98 -1.46 5.07
C LEU A 51 -10.37 -2.80 5.71
N SER A 52 -11.51 -2.87 6.41
CA SER A 52 -12.05 -4.13 6.93
C SER A 52 -13.08 -4.76 6.00
N ARG A 53 -13.34 -4.16 4.83
CA ARG A 53 -14.34 -4.61 3.86
C ARG A 53 -13.71 -4.85 2.48
N VAL A 54 -14.47 -5.48 1.59
CA VAL A 54 -14.05 -5.77 0.22
C VAL A 54 -13.79 -4.48 -0.58
N GLU A 55 -14.52 -3.42 -0.27
CA GLU A 55 -14.35 -2.09 -0.87
C GLU A 55 -12.96 -1.51 -0.59
N GLY A 56 -12.35 -1.84 0.56
CA GLY A 56 -10.97 -1.46 0.87
C GLY A 56 -9.96 -2.08 -0.09
N LEU A 57 -10.16 -3.36 -0.45
CA LEU A 57 -9.36 -4.01 -1.50
C LEU A 57 -9.59 -3.33 -2.86
N GLN A 58 -10.84 -3.05 -3.22
CA GLN A 58 -11.15 -2.38 -4.49
C GLN A 58 -10.54 -0.97 -4.57
N ALA A 59 -10.50 -0.24 -3.46
CA ALA A 59 -9.91 1.09 -3.36
C ALA A 59 -8.38 1.07 -3.42
N LEU A 60 -7.74 -0.02 -2.96
CA LEU A 60 -6.28 -0.12 -2.92
C LEU A 60 -5.67 -0.22 -4.31
N VAL A 61 -6.25 -1.01 -5.23
CA VAL A 61 -5.73 -1.18 -6.60
C VAL A 61 -5.43 0.16 -7.30
N PRO A 62 -6.39 1.10 -7.43
CA PRO A 62 -6.11 2.37 -8.08
C PRO A 62 -5.12 3.25 -7.29
N ALA A 63 -5.02 3.11 -5.96
CA ALA A 63 -4.02 3.82 -5.17
C ALA A 63 -2.60 3.35 -5.48
N LEU A 64 -2.41 2.05 -5.74
CA LEU A 64 -1.14 1.47 -6.19
C LEU A 64 -0.79 1.91 -7.62
N GLU A 65 -1.76 1.92 -8.53
CA GLU A 65 -1.53 2.33 -9.93
C GLU A 65 -1.12 3.79 -10.08
N ARG A 66 -1.50 4.65 -9.13
CA ARG A 66 -1.05 6.05 -9.09
C ARG A 66 0.39 6.24 -8.61
N ARG A 67 1.09 5.16 -8.22
CA ARG A 67 2.45 5.18 -7.63
C ARG A 67 3.45 4.33 -8.40
N PRO A 68 3.62 4.56 -9.72
CA PRO A 68 4.57 3.80 -10.53
C PRO A 68 6.03 4.01 -10.11
N ASP A 69 6.31 5.01 -9.27
CA ASP A 69 7.61 5.28 -8.64
C ASP A 69 7.91 4.37 -7.45
N LEU A 70 6.90 3.72 -6.86
CA LEU A 70 7.06 2.81 -5.72
C LEU A 70 6.79 1.36 -6.09
N VAL A 71 5.76 1.11 -6.92
CA VAL A 71 5.36 -0.24 -7.30
C VAL A 71 4.86 -0.32 -8.74
N LEU A 72 5.08 -1.49 -9.35
CA LEU A 72 4.53 -1.83 -10.66
C LEU A 72 3.84 -3.20 -10.60
N PRO A 73 2.75 -3.42 -11.35
CA PRO A 73 2.09 -4.72 -11.36
C PRO A 73 3.04 -5.80 -11.92
N ALA A 74 3.19 -6.91 -11.19
CA ALA A 74 4.00 -8.05 -11.62
C ALA A 74 3.21 -9.06 -12.45
N THR A 75 1.87 -8.98 -12.38
CA THR A 75 0.91 -9.90 -13.00
C THR A 75 -0.28 -9.11 -13.55
N PRO A 76 -0.95 -9.57 -14.63
CA PRO A 76 -2.17 -8.94 -15.14
C PRO A 76 -3.30 -8.86 -14.10
N GLU A 77 -3.41 -9.86 -13.24
CA GLU A 77 -4.41 -9.95 -12.17
C GLU A 77 -4.11 -9.03 -10.98
N LYS A 78 -2.93 -8.37 -10.98
CA LYS A 78 -2.47 -7.46 -9.92
C LYS A 78 -2.45 -8.10 -8.52
N ALA A 79 -2.29 -9.42 -8.46
CA ALA A 79 -2.13 -10.15 -7.21
C ALA A 79 -0.73 -9.94 -6.60
N LEU A 80 0.26 -9.63 -7.44
CA LEU A 80 1.66 -9.43 -7.07
C LEU A 80 2.18 -8.12 -7.71
N TRP A 81 3.02 -7.40 -6.95
CA TRP A 81 3.58 -6.10 -7.34
C TRP A 81 5.09 -6.11 -7.15
N TYR A 82 5.83 -5.58 -8.12
CA TYR A 82 7.27 -5.31 -8.02
C TYR A 82 7.48 -4.00 -7.27
N PHE A 83 8.41 -3.99 -6.32
CA PHE A 83 8.94 -2.74 -5.77
C PHE A 83 9.86 -2.07 -6.79
N VAL A 84 9.68 -0.78 -6.97
CA VAL A 84 10.59 0.07 -7.72
C VAL A 84 11.67 0.58 -6.78
N ARG A 85 12.92 0.26 -7.12
CA ARG A 85 14.11 0.68 -6.39
C ARG A 85 15.05 1.35 -7.37
N ASP A 86 15.61 2.48 -7.00
CA ASP A 86 16.71 3.07 -7.75
C ASP A 86 17.89 2.11 -7.69
N SER A 87 18.31 1.62 -8.86
CA SER A 87 19.59 0.93 -9.00
C SER A 87 20.69 1.98 -8.88
N TYR A 88 21.41 1.95 -7.75
CA TYR A 88 22.66 2.69 -7.55
C TYR A 88 23.68 2.40 -8.65
#